data_AF-A0A1X7SDH7-F1
#
_entry.id   AF-A0A1X7SDH7-F1
#
_cell.length_a   1.000
_cell.length_b   1.000
_cell.length_c   1.000
_cell.angle_alpha   90.00
_cell.angle_beta   90.00
_cell.angle_gamma   90.00
#
_symmetry.space_group_name_H-M   'P 1'
#
loop_
_entity.id
_entity.type
_entity.pdbx_description
1 polymer ?
#
loop_
_entity_poly.entity_id
_entity_poly.type
_entity_poly.pdbx_seq_one_letter_code
_entity_poly.pdbx_strand_id
1 'polypeptide(L)'
;MHSLSILGYRSILDSMKSFAVDSDEPQVVDIEDVCPVKCSSCPVMKDSTNWLTQPRTDSDPVWYQPTKLSEAFDIYQANTSTNVKFVSGNTGKGVFKETATIGTYIELSSVQELYNVDVSITV
;
A
#
# COMPACT_ATOMS: atom_id res chain seq x y z
N MET A 1 10.42 14.10 10.17
CA MET A 1 11.40 14.63 11.14
C MET A 1 11.41 13.72 12.36
N HIS A 2 12.44 12.86 12.49
CA HIS A 2 12.67 12.14 13.73
C HIS A 2 13.31 13.12 14.72
N SER A 3 12.46 13.79 15.51
CA SER A 3 12.93 14.64 16.61
C SER A 3 13.15 13.76 17.83
N LEU A 4 14.42 13.53 18.19
CA LEU A 4 14.80 12.71 19.33
C LEU A 4 15.74 13.50 20.25
N SER A 5 15.26 13.92 21.42
CA SER A 5 16.03 14.76 22.34
C SER A 5 16.87 13.99 23.37
N ILE A 6 16.61 12.69 23.59
CA ILE A 6 17.17 11.97 24.76
C ILE A 6 18.37 11.07 24.44
N LEU A 7 18.50 10.51 23.23
CA LEU A 7 19.58 9.56 22.90
C LEU A 7 20.68 10.12 21.98
N GLY A 8 20.47 11.30 21.38
CA GLY A 8 21.34 11.85 20.33
C GLY A 8 21.41 10.94 19.09
N TYR A 9 21.86 11.47 17.94
CA TYR A 9 21.97 10.66 16.71
C TYR A 9 23.11 9.62 16.74
N ARG A 10 24.10 9.80 17.64
CA ARG A 10 25.29 8.93 17.70
C ARG A 10 24.97 7.49 18.10
N SER A 11 24.10 7.30 19.09
CA SER A 11 23.70 5.97 19.56
C SER A 11 22.94 5.20 18.47
N ILE A 12 22.03 5.88 17.75
CA ILE A 12 21.28 5.30 16.63
C ILE A 12 22.23 4.91 15.49
N LEU A 13 23.15 5.81 15.11
CA LEU A 13 24.12 5.53 14.06
C LEU A 13 25.05 4.36 14.42
N ASP A 14 25.48 4.28 15.68
CA ASP A 14 26.33 3.21 16.18
C ASP A 14 25.60 1.86 16.16
N SER A 15 24.32 1.83 16.59
CA SER A 15 23.48 0.63 16.48
C SER A 15 23.25 0.21 15.02
N MET A 16 22.95 1.15 14.12
CA MET A 16 22.80 0.84 12.69
C MET A 16 24.08 0.28 12.08
N LYS A 17 25.25 0.79 12.50
CA LYS A 17 26.55 0.24 12.09
C LYS A 17 26.80 -1.16 12.65
N SER A 18 26.40 -1.45 13.89
CA SER A 18 26.53 -2.80 14.44
C SER A 18 25.65 -3.83 13.72
N PHE A 19 24.47 -3.44 13.22
CA PHE A 19 23.60 -4.30 12.42
C PHE A 19 24.04 -4.45 10.96
N ALA A 20 24.89 -3.55 10.46
CA ALA A 20 25.43 -3.62 9.10
C ALA A 20 26.57 -4.64 8.95
N VAL A 21 27.03 -5.24 10.06
CA VAL A 21 27.96 -6.38 10.03
C VAL A 21 27.15 -7.62 9.74
N ASP A 22 27.52 -8.34 8.68
CA ASP A 22 26.89 -9.61 8.33
C ASP A 22 26.95 -10.58 9.51
N SER A 23 25.79 -11.13 9.88
CA SER A 23 25.67 -12.10 10.96
C SER A 23 25.88 -13.52 10.42
N ASP A 24 26.56 -14.38 11.19
CA ASP A 24 26.64 -15.82 10.92
C ASP A 24 25.32 -16.57 11.23
N GLU A 25 24.34 -15.86 11.79
CA GLU A 25 22.97 -16.35 12.04
C GLU A 25 22.24 -16.63 10.71
N PRO A 26 21.29 -17.59 10.68
CA PRO A 26 20.55 -17.90 9.45
C PRO A 26 19.91 -16.64 8.89
N GLN A 27 20.15 -16.37 7.60
CA GLN A 27 19.55 -15.24 6.89
C GLN A 27 18.05 -15.21 7.16
N VAL A 28 17.58 -14.12 7.77
CA VAL A 28 16.16 -13.83 7.85
C VAL A 28 15.68 -13.78 6.40
N VAL A 29 14.77 -14.68 6.05
CA VAL A 29 14.19 -14.69 4.70
C VAL A 29 13.51 -13.35 4.49
N ASP A 30 13.87 -12.66 3.40
CA ASP A 30 13.21 -11.42 3.01
C ASP A 30 11.71 -11.67 2.92
N ILE A 31 10.90 -10.75 3.43
CA ILE A 31 9.44 -10.93 3.52
C ILE A 31 8.81 -11.19 2.14
N GLU A 32 9.43 -10.70 1.06
CA GLU A 32 9.06 -10.94 -0.34
C GLU A 32 9.33 -12.39 -0.77
N ASP A 33 10.34 -13.04 -0.19
CA ASP A 33 10.74 -14.43 -0.43
C ASP A 33 10.04 -15.43 0.51
N VAL A 34 9.36 -14.92 1.54
CA VAL A 34 8.50 -15.74 2.39
C VAL A 34 7.28 -16.16 1.59
N CYS A 35 7.32 -17.38 1.05
CA CYS A 35 6.16 -17.98 0.38
C CYS A 35 4.98 -18.05 1.38
N PRO A 36 3.88 -17.29 1.18
CA PRO A 36 2.89 -17.08 2.24
C PRO A 36 2.07 -18.33 2.61
N VAL A 37 2.18 -19.44 1.88
CA VAL A 37 1.25 -20.55 2.04
C VAL A 37 1.92 -21.91 1.75
N LYS A 38 2.41 -22.58 2.80
CA LYS A 38 2.38 -24.05 2.88
C LYS A 38 1.20 -24.51 3.76
N CYS A 39 0.03 -23.90 3.57
CA CYS A 39 -1.20 -24.39 4.18
C CYS A 39 -1.84 -25.40 3.24
N SER A 40 -1.72 -26.69 3.56
CA SER A 40 -2.29 -27.79 2.76
C SER A 40 -3.82 -27.81 2.72
N SER A 41 -4.48 -27.11 3.65
CA SER A 41 -5.94 -27.10 3.79
C SER A 41 -6.57 -25.71 3.65
N CYS A 42 -5.78 -24.69 3.28
CA CYS A 42 -6.36 -23.39 3.00
C CYS A 42 -7.06 -23.47 1.64
N PRO A 43 -8.25 -22.88 1.47
CA PRO A 43 -8.83 -22.70 0.15
C PRO A 43 -7.91 -21.78 -0.64
N VAL A 44 -6.92 -22.37 -1.30
CA VAL A 44 -6.11 -21.71 -2.31
C VAL A 44 -7.14 -21.26 -3.33
N MET A 45 -7.43 -19.96 -3.37
CA MET A 45 -8.03 -19.35 -4.54
C MET A 45 -6.98 -19.47 -5.63
N LYS A 46 -6.97 -20.64 -6.26
CA LYS A 46 -6.29 -20.87 -7.53
C LYS A 46 -6.97 -19.92 -8.50
N ASP A 47 -6.17 -19.03 -9.06
CA ASP A 47 -6.55 -18.23 -10.22
C ASP A 47 -7.52 -17.08 -9.96
N SER A 48 -7.16 -16.19 -9.02
CA SER A 48 -7.67 -14.82 -9.09
C SER A 48 -6.52 -13.85 -8.99
N THR A 49 -6.33 -13.07 -10.04
CA THR A 49 -5.58 -11.80 -10.07
C THR A 49 -6.04 -10.76 -9.03
N ASN A 50 -6.96 -11.10 -8.12
CA ASN A 50 -7.60 -10.21 -7.14
C ASN A 50 -7.20 -10.57 -5.70
N TRP A 51 -5.91 -10.45 -5.38
CA TRP A 51 -5.39 -10.98 -4.12
C TRP A 51 -5.84 -10.26 -2.85
N LEU A 52 -6.60 -9.15 -2.86
CA LEU A 52 -7.13 -8.56 -1.61
C LEU A 52 -8.18 -7.44 -1.80
N THR A 53 -9.39 -7.78 -2.22
CA THR A 53 -10.54 -6.83 -2.21
C THR A 53 -11.79 -7.40 -1.58
N GLN A 54 -11.64 -8.37 -0.67
CA GLN A 54 -12.76 -8.85 0.13
C GLN A 54 -12.92 -8.00 1.40
N PRO A 55 -14.10 -7.39 1.62
CA PRO A 55 -14.44 -6.79 2.90
C PRO A 55 -14.26 -7.83 4.02
N ARG A 56 -13.68 -7.45 5.16
CA ARG A 56 -13.59 -8.37 6.32
C ARG A 56 -14.95 -8.59 6.98
N THR A 57 -15.87 -7.66 6.77
CA THR A 57 -17.26 -7.67 7.22
C THR A 57 -18.16 -6.96 6.19
N ASP A 58 -19.47 -7.23 6.19
CA ASP A 58 -20.43 -6.57 5.30
C ASP A 58 -20.54 -5.04 5.53
N SER A 59 -20.06 -4.57 6.69
CA SER A 59 -19.97 -3.15 7.03
C SER A 59 -18.67 -2.47 6.61
N ASP A 60 -17.67 -3.25 6.16
CA ASP A 60 -16.39 -2.68 5.77
C ASP A 60 -16.46 -1.98 4.41
N PRO A 61 -15.72 -0.88 4.25
CA PRO A 61 -15.64 -0.20 2.98
C PRO A 61 -14.98 -1.08 1.93
N VAL A 62 -15.53 -1.04 0.72
CA VAL A 62 -15.03 -1.82 -0.41
C VAL A 62 -13.77 -1.17 -0.95
N TRP A 63 -12.71 -1.96 -1.12
CA TRP A 63 -11.51 -1.53 -1.82
C TRP A 63 -11.57 -1.99 -3.28
N TYR A 64 -11.06 -1.15 -4.18
CA TYR A 64 -10.82 -1.49 -5.57
C TYR A 64 -9.37 -1.16 -5.91
N GLN A 65 -8.73 -2.00 -6.72
CA GLN A 65 -7.35 -1.80 -7.17
C GLN A 65 -7.30 -1.88 -8.71
N PRO A 66 -7.79 -0.84 -9.41
CA PRO A 66 -7.74 -0.80 -10.87
C PRO A 66 -6.29 -0.80 -11.38
N THR A 67 -6.10 -1.40 -12.55
CA THR A 67 -4.79 -1.39 -13.25
C THR A 67 -4.76 -0.34 -14.37
N LYS A 68 -5.93 0.17 -14.75
CA LYS A 68 -6.09 1.21 -15.78
C LYS A 68 -6.88 2.38 -15.23
N LEU A 69 -6.59 3.57 -15.74
CA LEU A 69 -7.25 4.80 -15.36
C LEU A 69 -8.73 4.80 -15.78
N SER A 70 -9.05 4.21 -16.93
CA SER A 70 -10.44 4.05 -17.37
C SER A 70 -11.26 3.23 -16.36
N GLU A 71 -10.69 2.14 -15.86
CA GLU A 71 -11.31 1.27 -14.86
C GLU A 71 -11.57 2.02 -13.55
N ALA A 72 -10.61 2.85 -13.11
CA ALA A 72 -10.80 3.70 -11.93
C ALA A 72 -12.00 4.66 -12.09
N PHE A 73 -12.19 5.23 -13.28
CA PHE A 73 -13.34 6.09 -13.57
C PHE A 73 -14.65 5.32 -13.66
N ASP A 74 -14.66 4.13 -14.27
CA ASP A 74 -15.84 3.27 -14.35
C ASP A 74 -16.31 2.86 -12.94
N ILE A 75 -15.37 2.49 -12.06
CA ILE A 75 -15.66 2.14 -10.67
C ILE A 75 -16.21 3.35 -9.91
N TYR A 76 -15.64 4.54 -10.12
CA TYR A 76 -16.17 5.77 -9.52
C TYR A 76 -17.62 6.03 -9.94
N GLN A 77 -17.92 5.93 -11.24
CA GLN A 77 -19.27 6.12 -11.78
C GLN A 77 -20.27 5.09 -11.25
N ALA A 78 -19.85 3.85 -11.04
CA ALA A 78 -20.69 2.81 -10.47
C ALA A 78 -20.98 3.00 -8.97
N ASN A 79 -20.17 3.78 -8.26
CA ASN A 79 -20.24 3.96 -6.81
C ASN A 79 -20.58 5.40 -6.39
N THR A 80 -21.21 6.20 -7.25
CA THR A 80 -21.57 7.60 -6.94
C THR A 80 -22.58 7.74 -5.80
N SER A 81 -23.24 6.64 -5.39
CA SER A 81 -24.16 6.58 -4.26
C SER A 81 -23.44 6.51 -2.90
N THR A 82 -22.14 6.23 -2.87
CA THR A 82 -21.32 6.17 -1.65
C THR A 82 -20.28 7.28 -1.63
N ASN A 83 -19.70 7.54 -0.45
CA ASN A 83 -18.52 8.39 -0.38
C ASN A 83 -17.31 7.60 -0.92
N VAL A 84 -16.85 7.98 -2.10
CA VAL A 84 -15.69 7.39 -2.78
C VAL A 84 -14.43 8.18 -2.43
N LYS A 85 -13.34 7.48 -2.08
CA LYS A 85 -12.02 8.07 -1.86
C LYS A 85 -10.97 7.41 -2.73
N PHE A 86 -10.27 8.23 -3.52
CA PHE A 86 -9.06 7.78 -4.20
C PHE A 86 -7.89 7.72 -3.22
N VAL A 87 -7.11 6.64 -3.31
CA VAL A 87 -5.97 6.36 -2.42
C VAL A 87 -4.75 6.03 -3.26
N SER A 88 -3.61 6.60 -2.88
CA SER A 88 -2.30 6.16 -3.36
C SER A 88 -1.47 5.86 -2.11
N GLY A 89 -0.43 6.65 -1.79
CA GLY A 89 0.37 6.43 -0.57
C GLY A 89 -0.34 6.72 0.77
N ASN A 90 -1.51 7.37 0.77
CA ASN A 90 -2.31 7.71 1.97
C ASN A 90 -1.56 8.48 3.09
N THR A 91 -0.39 9.06 2.80
CA THR A 91 0.49 9.72 3.78
C THR A 91 -0.11 11.01 4.36
N GLY A 92 -1.14 11.57 3.71
CA GLY A 92 -1.88 12.75 4.20
C GLY A 92 -2.89 12.47 5.32
N LYS A 93 -3.27 11.20 5.56
CA LYS A 93 -4.31 10.84 6.56
C LYS A 93 -4.00 11.32 7.98
N GLY A 94 -2.72 11.40 8.35
CA GLY A 94 -2.29 11.91 9.66
C GLY A 94 -2.45 13.42 9.84
N VAL A 95 -2.58 14.16 8.73
CA VAL A 95 -2.71 15.63 8.71
C VAL A 95 -4.15 16.05 8.45
N PHE A 96 -4.84 15.35 7.54
CA PHE A 96 -6.22 15.63 7.16
C PHE A 96 -7.16 14.60 7.77
N LYS A 97 -8.03 15.07 8.67
CA LYS A 97 -9.08 14.24 9.26
C LYS A 97 -10.12 13.88 8.19
N GLU A 98 -10.57 12.64 8.19
CA GLU A 98 -11.70 12.22 7.36
C GLU A 98 -12.99 12.82 7.92
N THR A 99 -13.65 13.65 7.13
CA THR A 99 -14.87 14.38 7.53
C THR A 99 -16.13 13.54 7.37
N ALA A 100 -16.06 12.44 6.61
CA ALA A 100 -17.18 11.57 6.29
C ALA A 100 -16.76 10.10 6.29
N THR A 101 -17.70 9.21 6.59
CA THR A 101 -17.53 7.77 6.46
C THR A 101 -17.39 7.41 4.99
N ILE A 102 -16.23 6.87 4.62
CA ILE A 102 -15.94 6.40 3.27
C ILE A 102 -16.50 4.99 3.10
N GLY A 103 -17.29 4.77 2.05
CA GLY A 103 -17.85 3.46 1.71
C GLY A 103 -17.06 2.72 0.64
N THR A 104 -16.33 3.47 -0.19
CA THR A 104 -15.58 2.91 -1.32
C THR A 104 -14.20 3.56 -1.42
N TYR A 105 -13.16 2.74 -1.50
CA TYR A 105 -11.79 3.16 -1.74
C TYR A 105 -11.34 2.69 -3.13
N ILE A 106 -10.70 3.59 -3.89
CA ILE A 106 -10.12 3.26 -5.18
C ILE A 106 -8.61 3.51 -5.07
N GLU A 107 -7.83 2.43 -5.07
CA GLU A 107 -6.38 2.47 -4.97
C GLU A 107 -5.73 2.66 -6.35
N LEU A 108 -4.95 3.72 -6.50
CA LEU A 108 -4.34 4.14 -7.75
C LEU A 108 -2.88 3.66 -7.92
N SER A 109 -2.34 2.94 -6.93
CA SER A 109 -0.93 2.50 -6.90
C SER A 109 -0.53 1.65 -8.10
N SER A 110 -1.50 0.92 -8.66
CA SER A 110 -1.30 -0.02 -9.78
C SER A 110 -1.61 0.57 -11.15
N VAL A 111 -2.05 1.84 -11.22
CA VAL A 111 -2.38 2.53 -12.47
C VAL A 111 -1.10 3.15 -13.05
N GLN A 112 -0.41 2.42 -13.92
CA GLN A 112 0.88 2.85 -14.48
C GLN A 112 0.80 4.19 -15.24
N GLU A 113 -0.35 4.50 -15.82
CA GLU A 113 -0.58 5.75 -16.56
C GLU A 113 -0.30 7.00 -15.70
N LEU A 114 -0.51 6.91 -14.37
CA LEU A 114 -0.30 8.00 -13.42
C LEU A 114 1.16 8.23 -13.03
N TYR A 115 2.09 7.37 -13.46
CA TYR A 115 3.51 7.43 -13.11
C TYR A 115 4.41 7.90 -14.26
N ASN A 116 3.82 8.35 -15.37
CA ASN A 116 4.56 8.89 -16.50
C ASN A 116 5.03 10.34 -16.24
N VAL A 117 6.25 10.65 -16.69
CA VAL A 117 6.82 12.01 -16.65
C VAL A 117 7.18 12.42 -18.07
N ASP A 118 6.38 13.31 -18.66
CA ASP A 118 6.64 13.87 -19.97
C ASP A 118 7.51 15.13 -19.87
N VAL A 119 8.67 15.13 -20.52
CA VAL A 119 9.54 16.31 -20.62
C VAL A 119 9.31 16.98 -21.96
N SER A 120 8.53 18.06 -21.95
CA SER A 120 8.39 18.93 -23.12
C SER A 120 9.62 19.83 -23.22
N ILE A 121 10.58 19.46 -24.06
CA ILE A 121 11.72 20.33 -24.39
C ILE A 121 11.20 21.44 -25.29
N THR A 122 11.08 22.64 -24.74
CA THR A 122 10.85 23.83 -25.57
C THR A 122 12.21 24.24 -26.13
N VAL A 123 12.34 24.16 -27.46
CA VAL A 123 13.53 24.57 -28.23
C VAL A 123 13.69 26.08 -28.21
#